data_AF-A0A2W6BQ15-F1
#
_entry.id   AF-A0A2W6BQ15-F1
#
_cell.length_a   1.000
_cell.length_b   1.000
_cell.length_c   1.000
_cell.angle_alpha   90.00
_cell.angle_beta   90.00
_cell.angle_gamma   90.00
#
_symmetry.space_group_name_H-M   'P 1'
#
loop_
_entity.id
_entity.type
_entity.pdbx_description
1 polymer ?
#
loop_
_entity_poly.entity_id
_entity_poly.type
_entity_poly.pdbx_seq_one_letter_code
_entity_poly.pdbx_strand_id
1 'polypeptide(L)'
;MGSPEVMARQGEHIAEVTRRPHIRVGVIPWGAQATVFPPCGFDMYDEHTVVVGVVGGSAYYNDPADVARYVAMLADLQRLAVFGDGARVELRRIADEYRAFPDPGSEPSRARQV
;
A
#
# COMPACT_ATOMS: atom_id res chain seq x y z
N MET A 1 13.76 -4.76 -8.07
CA MET A 1 13.26 -4.19 -6.79
C MET A 1 14.17 -3.03 -6.40
N GLY A 2 13.65 -1.99 -5.73
CA GLY A 2 14.49 -0.88 -5.26
C GLY A 2 15.32 -1.26 -4.03
N SER A 3 16.44 -0.56 -3.80
CA SER A 3 17.28 -0.78 -2.61
C SER A 3 16.55 -0.36 -1.32
N PRO A 4 17.00 -0.80 -0.14
CA PRO A 4 16.37 -0.41 1.12
C PRO A 4 16.29 1.13 1.30
N GLU A 5 17.34 1.85 0.93
CA GLU A 5 17.34 3.33 0.91
C GLU A 5 16.25 3.92 0.00
N VAL A 6 15.99 3.31 -1.17
CA VAL A 6 14.91 3.73 -2.06
C VAL A 6 13.54 3.47 -1.41
N MET A 7 13.36 2.30 -0.79
CA MET A 7 12.10 1.98 -0.10
C MET A 7 11.83 2.90 1.09
N ALA A 8 12.86 3.27 1.85
CA ALA A 8 12.75 4.25 2.93
C ALA A 8 12.24 5.60 2.41
N ARG A 9 12.85 6.12 1.34
CA ARG A 9 12.41 7.38 0.71
C ARG A 9 11.00 7.30 0.14
N GLN A 10 10.58 6.14 -0.37
CA GLN A 10 9.20 5.94 -0.83
C GLN A 10 8.20 6.04 0.34
N GLY A 11 8.50 5.42 1.49
CA GLY A 11 7.66 5.53 2.70
C GLY A 11 7.52 6.98 3.17
N GLU A 12 8.62 7.73 3.20
CA GLU A 12 8.61 9.16 3.54
C GLU A 12 7.80 9.99 2.56
N HIS A 13 7.98 9.75 1.26
CA HIS A 13 7.22 10.45 0.24
C HIS A 13 5.71 10.23 0.39
N ILE A 14 5.27 9.00 0.66
CA ILE A 14 3.86 8.71 0.93
C ILE A 14 3.40 9.45 2.18
N ALA A 15 4.22 9.51 3.24
CA ALA A 15 3.91 10.24 4.46
C ALA A 15 3.70 11.75 4.21
N GLU A 16 4.49 12.37 3.34
CA GLU A 16 4.31 13.76 2.89
C GLU A 16 3.02 13.93 2.08
N VAL A 17 2.76 13.01 1.15
CA VAL A 17 1.56 13.00 0.31
C VAL A 17 0.26 12.98 1.14
N THR A 18 0.27 12.35 2.33
CA THR A 18 -0.89 12.36 3.26
C THR A 18 -1.32 13.75 3.73
N ARG A 19 -0.50 14.80 3.52
CA ARG A 19 -0.80 16.17 3.93
C ARG A 19 -1.56 16.96 2.87
N ARG A 20 -1.72 16.42 1.65
CA ARG A 20 -2.42 17.12 0.56
C ARG A 20 -3.94 17.09 0.80
N PRO A 21 -4.66 18.19 0.58
CA PRO A 21 -6.08 18.31 0.95
C PRO A 21 -7.02 17.36 0.18
N HIS A 22 -6.61 16.89 -1.00
CA HIS A 22 -7.42 15.99 -1.85
C HIS A 22 -6.95 14.54 -1.79
N ILE A 23 -6.07 14.20 -0.85
CA ILE A 23 -5.51 12.86 -0.72
C ILE A 23 -5.75 12.35 0.70
N ARG A 24 -6.35 11.17 0.79
CA ARG A 24 -6.48 10.44 2.04
C ARG A 24 -5.80 9.09 1.89
N VAL A 25 -4.76 8.87 2.68
CA VAL A 25 -4.04 7.60 2.73
C VAL A 25 -4.39 6.89 4.04
N GLY A 26 -4.81 5.63 3.92
CA GLY A 26 -4.98 4.71 5.04
C GLY A 26 -3.91 3.63 5.00
N VAL A 27 -3.39 3.25 6.16
CA VAL A 27 -2.44 2.15 6.30
C VAL A 27 -3.07 1.13 7.24
N ILE A 28 -3.13 -0.14 6.82
CA ILE A 28 -3.52 -1.23 7.73
C ILE A 28 -2.22 -1.67 8.43
N PRO A 29 -2.06 -1.44 9.75
CA PRO A 29 -0.84 -1.80 10.44
C PRO A 29 -0.62 -3.30 10.46
N TRP A 30 0.65 -3.71 10.51
CA TRP A 30 0.99 -5.11 10.74
C TRP A 30 0.42 -5.57 12.10
N GLY A 31 -0.23 -6.74 12.12
CA GLY A 31 -0.88 -7.28 13.32
C GLY A 31 -2.33 -6.84 13.53
N ALA A 32 -2.89 -5.97 12.67
CA ALA A 32 -4.33 -5.71 12.69
C ALA A 32 -5.11 -7.02 12.42
N GLN A 33 -6.16 -7.28 13.21
CA GLN A 33 -7.00 -8.45 13.00
C GLN A 33 -7.81 -8.27 11.71
N ALA A 34 -7.43 -9.01 10.66
CA ALA A 34 -8.11 -8.95 9.38
C ALA A 34 -9.52 -9.56 9.48
N THR A 35 -10.54 -8.73 9.24
CA THR A 35 -11.95 -9.17 9.12
C THR A 35 -12.45 -9.20 7.68
N VAL A 36 -11.64 -8.72 6.74
CA VAL A 36 -11.92 -8.69 5.30
C VAL A 36 -10.63 -8.98 4.54
N PHE A 37 -10.72 -9.72 3.43
CA PHE A 37 -9.58 -10.06 2.58
C PHE A 37 -9.95 -9.91 1.10
N PRO A 38 -9.59 -8.78 0.46
CA PRO A 38 -9.81 -8.59 -0.96
C PRO A 38 -8.96 -9.59 -1.77
N PRO A 39 -9.52 -10.24 -2.79
CA PRO A 39 -8.76 -11.20 -3.61
C PRO A 39 -7.70 -10.52 -4.49
N CYS A 40 -7.84 -9.21 -4.73
CA CYS A 40 -6.92 -8.39 -5.51
C CYS A 40 -7.09 -6.91 -5.16
N GLY A 41 -6.16 -6.08 -5.61
CA GLY A 41 -6.32 -4.63 -5.59
C GLY A 41 -7.36 -4.18 -6.62
N PHE A 42 -8.07 -3.10 -6.30
CA PHE A 42 -9.10 -2.52 -7.15
C PHE A 42 -9.08 -1.00 -7.02
N ASP A 43 -9.51 -0.32 -8.09
CA ASP A 43 -9.70 1.11 -8.15
C ASP A 43 -11.19 1.42 -8.23
N MET A 44 -11.64 2.47 -7.53
CA MET A 44 -13.02 2.93 -7.58
C MET A 44 -13.08 4.38 -8.04
N TYR A 45 -13.97 4.66 -8.98
CA TYR A 45 -14.30 6.00 -9.44
C TYR A 45 -15.74 6.28 -9.03
N ASP A 46 -15.87 7.11 -8.00
CA ASP A 46 -17.11 7.36 -7.29
C ASP A 46 -17.80 6.04 -6.87
N GLU A 47 -19.12 6.06 -6.74
CA GLU A 47 -19.93 4.85 -6.52
C GLU A 47 -20.57 4.37 -7.84
N HIS A 48 -19.79 4.46 -8.93
CA HIS A 48 -20.28 4.14 -10.28
C HIS A 48 -19.44 3.10 -11.02
N THR A 49 -18.12 3.10 -10.83
CA THR A 49 -17.22 2.21 -11.59
C THR A 49 -16.15 1.63 -10.69
N VAL A 50 -15.97 0.31 -10.76
CA VAL A 50 -14.84 -0.41 -10.17
C VAL A 50 -13.99 -0.98 -11.29
N VAL A 51 -12.67 -0.84 -11.17
CA VAL A 51 -11.69 -1.40 -12.09
C VAL A 51 -10.80 -2.40 -11.35
N VAL A 52 -10.67 -3.60 -11.91
CA VAL A 52 -9.81 -4.65 -11.38
C VAL A 52 -8.77 -5.04 -12.43
N GLY A 53 -7.50 -4.92 -12.08
CA GLY A 53 -6.39 -5.37 -12.92
C GLY A 53 -6.32 -6.89 -12.98
N VAL A 54 -6.26 -7.45 -14.18
CA VAL A 54 -6.08 -8.88 -14.45
C VAL A 54 -4.96 -9.08 -15.45
N VAL A 55 -4.39 -10.27 -15.55
CA VAL A 55 -3.24 -10.53 -16.45
C VAL A 55 -3.52 -10.13 -17.91
N GLY A 56 -4.77 -10.30 -18.36
CA GLY A 56 -5.20 -9.94 -19.72
C GLY A 56 -5.64 -8.49 -19.93
N GLY A 57 -5.56 -7.61 -18.92
CA GLY A 57 -6.03 -6.24 -18.99
C GLY A 57 -6.79 -5.80 -17.75
N SER A 58 -8.01 -5.27 -17.92
CA SER A 58 -8.83 -4.79 -16.82
C SER A 58 -10.27 -5.24 -16.96
N ALA A 59 -10.88 -5.66 -15.85
CA ALA A 59 -12.32 -5.85 -15.75
C ALA A 59 -12.96 -4.56 -15.22
N TYR A 60 -14.06 -4.14 -15.83
CA TYR A 60 -14.83 -2.96 -15.45
C TYR A 60 -16.19 -3.41 -14.92
N TYR A 61 -16.52 -3.00 -13.70
CA TYR A 61 -17.82 -3.25 -13.09
C TYR A 61 -18.56 -1.93 -12.93
N ASN A 62 -19.72 -1.83 -13.58
CA ASN A 62 -20.62 -0.68 -13.52
C ASN A 62 -22.03 -1.07 -13.04
N ASP A 63 -22.28 -2.37 -12.83
CA ASP A 63 -23.54 -2.82 -12.26
C ASP A 63 -23.64 -2.33 -10.81
N PRO A 64 -24.75 -1.66 -10.41
CA PRO A 64 -24.87 -1.12 -9.06
C PRO A 64 -24.70 -2.15 -7.94
N ALA A 65 -25.11 -3.41 -8.14
CA ALA A 65 -24.96 -4.45 -7.13
C ALA A 65 -23.49 -4.88 -6.99
N ASP A 66 -22.76 -4.97 -8.10
CA ASP A 66 -21.32 -5.22 -8.06
C ASP A 66 -20.58 -4.06 -7.39
N VAL A 67 -20.86 -2.81 -7.77
CA VAL A 67 -20.24 -1.62 -7.17
C VAL A 67 -20.51 -1.57 -5.67
N ALA A 68 -21.76 -1.81 -5.23
CA ALA A 68 -22.12 -1.81 -3.82
C ALA A 68 -21.31 -2.83 -3.00
N ARG A 69 -20.97 -3.98 -3.56
CA ARG A 69 -20.10 -4.97 -2.90
C ARG A 69 -18.69 -4.43 -2.67
N TYR A 70 -18.11 -3.73 -3.65
CA TYR A 70 -16.79 -3.12 -3.50
C TYR A 70 -16.80 -1.92 -2.56
N VAL A 71 -17.87 -1.10 -2.56
CA VAL A 71 -18.05 -0.02 -1.56
C VAL A 71 -18.03 -0.61 -0.14
N ALA A 72 -18.79 -1.68 0.10
CA ALA A 72 -18.82 -2.34 1.40
C ALA A 72 -17.43 -2.90 1.78
N MET A 73 -16.75 -3.57 0.84
CA MET A 73 -15.39 -4.08 1.07
C MET A 73 -14.38 -2.96 1.36
N LEU A 74 -14.45 -1.83 0.66
CA LEU A 74 -13.62 -0.66 0.94
C LEU A 74 -13.90 -0.10 2.33
N ALA A 75 -15.17 0.01 2.72
CA ALA A 75 -15.55 0.46 4.06
C ALA A 75 -15.00 -0.49 5.14
N ASP A 76 -14.97 -1.80 4.89
CA ASP A 76 -14.40 -2.80 5.81
C ASP A 76 -12.89 -2.62 5.96
N LEU A 77 -12.17 -2.43 4.84
CA LEU A 77 -10.72 -2.14 4.85
C LEU A 77 -10.42 -0.83 5.59
N GLN A 78 -11.23 0.21 5.37
CA GLN A 78 -11.06 1.50 6.04
C GLN A 78 -11.22 1.38 7.56
N ARG A 79 -12.05 0.46 8.07
CA ARG A 79 -12.16 0.23 9.52
C ARG A 79 -10.91 -0.43 10.13
N LEU A 80 -10.11 -1.12 9.33
CA LEU A 80 -8.84 -1.72 9.76
C LEU A 80 -7.65 -0.75 9.63
N ALA A 81 -7.83 0.33 8.86
CA ALA A 81 -6.76 1.26 8.55
C ALA A 81 -6.64 2.41 9.56
N VAL A 82 -5.41 2.82 9.84
CA VAL A 82 -5.10 4.11 10.47
C VAL A 82 -4.95 5.19 9.39
N PHE A 83 -5.39 6.41 9.70
CA PHE A 83 -5.33 7.57 8.80
C PHE A 83 -4.60 8.74 9.45
N GLY A 84 -4.30 9.77 8.66
CA GLY A 84 -3.73 11.02 9.17
C GLY A 84 -2.40 10.79 9.88
N ASP A 85 -2.30 11.23 11.14
CA ASP A 85 -1.08 11.03 11.94
C ASP A 85 -0.76 9.56 12.18
N GLY A 86 -1.76 8.70 12.38
CA GLY A 86 -1.54 7.25 12.53
C GLY A 86 -0.88 6.63 11.30
N ALA A 87 -1.37 6.98 10.10
CA ALA A 87 -0.74 6.55 8.85
C ALA A 87 0.70 7.06 8.72
N ARG A 88 0.96 8.32 9.09
CA ARG A 88 2.31 8.90 9.07
C ARG A 88 3.27 8.21 10.03
N VAL A 89 2.80 7.80 11.21
CA VAL A 89 3.60 7.03 12.17
C VAL A 89 3.98 5.68 11.58
N GLU A 90 3.02 4.94 11.01
CA GLU A 90 3.31 3.64 10.38
C GLU A 90 4.27 3.76 9.19
N LEU A 91 4.07 4.75 8.31
CA LEU A 91 4.94 4.95 7.15
C LEU A 91 6.39 5.30 7.54
N ARG A 92 6.58 6.09 8.61
CA ARG A 92 7.91 6.41 9.15
C ARG A 92 8.56 5.18 9.79
N ARG A 93 7.80 4.41 10.56
CA ARG A 93 8.27 3.13 11.13
C ARG A 93 8.80 2.21 10.03
N ILE A 94 8.03 2.05 8.95
CA ILE A 94 8.42 1.25 7.78
C ILE A 94 9.70 1.81 7.12
N ALA A 95 9.80 3.13 6.97
CA ALA A 95 11.00 3.75 6.41
C ALA A 95 12.25 3.50 7.27
N ASP A 96 12.13 3.59 8.58
CA ASP A 96 13.22 3.31 9.53
C ASP A 96 13.63 1.83 9.50
N GLU A 97 12.68 0.90 9.34
CA GLU A 97 12.96 -0.52 9.15
C GLU A 97 13.78 -0.78 7.87
N TYR A 98 13.44 -0.12 6.76
CA TYR A 98 14.22 -0.22 5.54
C TYR A 98 15.63 0.38 5.66
N ARG A 99 15.82 1.45 6.43
CA ARG A 99 17.17 2.00 6.70
C ARG A 99 18.03 1.05 7.52
N ALA A 100 17.41 0.33 8.45
CA ALA A 100 18.08 -0.68 9.25
C ALA A 100 18.36 -1.96 8.45
N PHE A 101 17.69 -2.16 7.31
CA PHE A 101 17.89 -3.31 6.46
C PHE A 101 19.19 -3.15 5.65
N PRO A 102 20.18 -4.03 5.84
CA PRO A 102 21.43 -3.96 5.10
C PRO A 102 21.18 -4.14 3.60
N ASP A 103 21.84 -3.33 2.77
CA ASP A 103 21.74 -3.47 1.32
C ASP A 103 22.31 -4.84 0.91
N PRO A 104 21.52 -5.76 0.34
CA PRO A 104 22.03 -7.05 -0.13
C PRO A 104 23.11 -6.91 -1.22
N GLY A 105 23.25 -5.74 -1.85
CA GLY A 105 24.34 -5.42 -2.79
C GLY A 105 25.64 -4.92 -2.15
N SER A 106 25.69 -4.78 -0.83
CA SER A 106 26.85 -4.24 -0.10
C SER A 106 27.81 -5.31 0.46
N GLU A 107 27.60 -6.60 0.17
CA GLU A 107 28.61 -7.61 0.46
C GLU A 107 29.90 -7.28 -0.32
N PRO A 108 31.05 -7.11 0.34
CA PRO A 108 32.31 -6.91 -0.36
C PRO A 108 32.53 -8.13 -1.26
N SER A 109 32.69 -7.86 -2.56
CA SER A 109 33.11 -8.86 -3.56
C SER A 109 34.17 -9.76 -2.94
N ARG A 110 33.82 -11.01 -2.64
CA ARG A 110 34.79 -12.04 -2.31
C ARG A 110 35.58 -12.28 -3.58
N ALA A 111 36.62 -11.46 -3.76
CA ALA A 111 37.63 -11.66 -4.78
C ALA A 111 38.07 -13.12 -4.68
N ARG A 112 37.91 -13.84 -5.79
CA ARG A 112 38.36 -15.22 -5.97
C ARG A 112 39.81 -15.32 -5.48
N GLN A 113 40.00 -15.93 -4.31
CA GLN A 113 41.23 -16.67 -4.01
C GLN A 113 40.98 -18.10 -4.44
N VAL A 114 41.29 -18.38 -5.72
CA VAL A 114 42.21 -19.44 -6.20
C VAL A 114 42.25 -19.40 -7.73
#